data_AF-A0AAD9I788-F1
#
_entry.id   AF-A0AAD9I788-F1
#
_cell.length_a   1.000
_cell.length_b   1.000
_cell.length_c   1.000
_cell.angle_alpha   90.00
_cell.angle_beta   90.00
_cell.angle_gamma   90.00
#
_symmetry.space_group_name_H-M   'P 1'
#
loop_
_entity.id
_entity.type
_entity.pdbx_description
1 polymer ?
#
loop_
_entity_poly.entity_id
_entity_poly.type
_entity_poly.pdbx_seq_one_letter_code
_entity_poly.pdbx_strand_id
1 'polypeptide(L)'
;MADQSSQRSPHVDPIGCVNKYPYRLEAPWHAFEFAFHILEVEANVVIVSMAWVSREERSSFTRTPEEPDMETLTYWVQRLEPVIRAERENEMIVVFCNRCGVEDDAVYSGTSAVLGIRGGEVSVYGLLGRGVQEMLVVDTGDAPFAKLLNRPEPVESAPPATASPVKSRGTFVFHVARNSPVIFA
;
A
#
# COMPACT_ATOMS: atom_id res chain seq x y z
N MET A 1 -40.56 -31.96 -26.48
CA MET A 1 -41.51 -30.94 -26.00
C MET A 1 -41.48 -30.98 -24.47
N ALA A 2 -41.42 -29.81 -23.84
CA ALA A 2 -41.17 -29.53 -22.40
C ALA A 2 -39.73 -29.84 -21.94
N ASP A 3 -38.79 -28.91 -21.75
CA ASP A 3 -38.74 -27.57 -21.14
C ASP A 3 -38.27 -27.56 -19.67
N GLN A 4 -37.45 -26.54 -19.42
CA GLN A 4 -36.50 -26.17 -18.37
C GLN A 4 -36.94 -26.31 -16.91
N SER A 5 -35.99 -26.64 -16.03
CA SER A 5 -35.61 -25.77 -14.89
C SER A 5 -34.38 -26.32 -14.16
N SER A 6 -33.18 -26.14 -14.72
CA SER A 6 -31.95 -26.18 -13.93
C SER A 6 -31.90 -24.88 -13.15
N GLN A 7 -32.15 -24.92 -11.84
CA GLN A 7 -31.94 -23.80 -10.92
C GLN A 7 -30.49 -23.34 -11.04
N ARG A 8 -30.24 -22.30 -11.83
CA ARG A 8 -29.04 -21.48 -11.70
C ARG A 8 -29.26 -20.59 -10.49
N SER A 9 -28.61 -20.93 -9.39
CA SER A 9 -28.34 -19.96 -8.33
C SER A 9 -27.69 -18.72 -8.96
N PRO A 10 -28.12 -17.50 -8.60
CA PRO A 10 -27.43 -16.31 -9.09
C PRO A 10 -26.01 -16.36 -8.52
N HIS A 11 -25.03 -16.59 -9.40
CA HIS A 11 -23.65 -16.28 -9.09
C HIS A 11 -23.61 -14.75 -8.97
N VAL A 12 -23.71 -14.29 -7.72
CA VAL A 12 -23.49 -12.88 -7.39
C VAL A 12 -21.99 -12.70 -7.50
N ASP A 13 -21.53 -12.31 -8.67
CA ASP A 13 -20.18 -11.81 -8.86
C ASP A 13 -20.08 -10.47 -8.10
N PRO A 14 -19.26 -10.36 -7.04
CA PRO A 14 -19.07 -9.08 -6.36
C PRO A 14 -18.31 -8.15 -7.32
N ILE A 15 -19.04 -7.25 -7.96
CA ILE A 15 -18.49 -6.18 -8.80
C ILE A 15 -17.83 -5.16 -7.87
N GLY A 16 -16.51 -5.24 -7.72
CA GLY A 16 -15.71 -4.21 -7.05
C GLY A 16 -14.24 -4.60 -6.84
N CYS A 17 -13.35 -3.99 -7.63
CA CYS A 17 -11.90 -3.90 -7.38
C CYS A 17 -11.02 -5.15 -7.67
N VAL A 18 -11.12 -5.73 -8.88
CA VAL A 18 -10.01 -6.54 -9.41
C VAL A 18 -8.91 -5.60 -9.91
N ASN A 19 -8.03 -5.18 -9.00
CA ASN A 19 -6.63 -4.95 -9.35
C ASN A 19 -5.71 -5.31 -8.18
N LYS A 20 -5.61 -6.60 -7.90
CA LYS A 20 -4.43 -7.14 -7.22
C LYS A 20 -3.28 -7.08 -8.24
N TYR A 21 -2.55 -5.96 -8.34
CA TYR A 21 -1.43 -5.82 -9.29
C TYR A 21 -0.40 -6.94 -9.08
N PRO A 22 -0.31 -7.95 -9.97
CA PRO A 22 -0.06 -7.86 -11.41
C PRO A 22 -1.24 -8.21 -12.33
N TYR A 23 -1.14 -7.83 -13.61
CA TYR A 23 -2.08 -8.27 -14.64
C TYR A 23 -2.14 -9.81 -14.63
N ARG A 24 -3.30 -10.36 -14.23
CA ARG A 24 -3.60 -11.79 -14.05
C ARG A 24 -2.93 -12.54 -12.89
N LEU A 25 -2.46 -11.92 -11.80
CA LEU A 25 -1.86 -12.63 -10.63
C LEU A 25 -0.69 -13.60 -10.96
N GLU A 26 -0.23 -13.64 -12.22
CA GLU A 26 0.77 -14.56 -12.75
C GLU A 26 2.13 -13.87 -12.97
N ALA A 27 2.18 -12.53 -12.98
CA ALA A 27 3.45 -11.85 -13.21
C ALA A 27 4.36 -11.98 -11.97
N PRO A 28 5.68 -12.13 -12.17
CA PRO A 28 6.65 -12.18 -11.09
C PRO A 28 6.51 -10.98 -10.15
N TRP A 29 6.73 -11.20 -8.85
CA TRP A 29 6.71 -10.12 -7.84
C TRP A 29 7.58 -8.92 -8.24
N HIS A 30 8.71 -9.18 -8.87
CA HIS A 30 9.71 -8.20 -9.29
C HIS A 30 9.37 -7.47 -10.59
N ALA A 31 8.20 -7.71 -11.19
CA ALA A 31 7.81 -7.05 -12.44
C ALA A 31 7.50 -5.56 -12.24
N PHE A 32 7.00 -5.17 -11.05
CA PHE A 32 6.68 -3.80 -10.67
C PHE A 32 5.98 -2.96 -11.78
N GLU A 33 5.07 -3.60 -12.54
CA GLU A 33 4.50 -3.04 -13.78
C GLU A 33 3.93 -1.64 -13.58
N PHE A 34 3.21 -1.43 -12.48
CA PHE A 34 2.63 -0.14 -12.13
C PHE A 34 3.68 0.94 -11.85
N ALA A 35 4.77 0.60 -11.15
CA ALA A 35 5.84 1.53 -10.83
C ALA A 35 6.64 1.93 -12.08
N PHE A 36 6.90 0.98 -12.98
CA PHE A 36 7.55 1.30 -14.26
C PHE A 36 6.65 2.14 -15.15
N HIS A 37 5.34 1.87 -15.17
CA HIS A 37 4.41 2.71 -15.92
C HIS A 37 4.37 4.16 -15.41
N ILE A 38 4.40 4.36 -14.09
CA ILE A 38 4.52 5.69 -13.46
C ILE A 38 5.76 6.44 -13.99
N LEU A 39 6.89 5.73 -14.10
CA LEU A 39 8.13 6.30 -14.62
C LEU A 39 8.03 6.60 -16.12
N GLU A 40 7.45 5.69 -16.90
CA GLU A 40 7.28 5.83 -18.35
C GLU A 40 6.43 7.07 -18.72
N VAL A 41 5.36 7.32 -17.97
CA VAL A 41 4.48 8.48 -18.20
C VAL A 41 4.93 9.73 -17.43
N GLU A 42 6.04 9.62 -16.69
CA GLU A 42 6.62 10.67 -15.85
C GLU A 42 5.63 11.30 -14.84
N ALA A 43 4.70 10.51 -14.30
CA ALA A 43 3.62 11.04 -13.45
C ALA A 43 4.15 11.85 -12.25
N ASN A 44 3.51 12.97 -11.96
CA ASN A 44 3.76 13.78 -10.77
C ASN A 44 2.75 13.49 -9.65
N VAL A 45 1.58 12.96 -9.99
CA VAL A 45 0.52 12.61 -9.04
C VAL A 45 -0.02 11.24 -9.40
N VAL A 46 -0.11 10.37 -8.41
CA VAL A 46 -0.63 9.00 -8.52
C VAL A 46 -1.74 8.84 -7.49
N ILE A 47 -2.94 8.46 -7.94
CA ILE A 47 -4.08 8.21 -7.06
C ILE A 47 -4.48 6.75 -7.21
N VAL A 48 -4.57 6.04 -6.10
CA VAL A 48 -4.91 4.62 -6.08
C VAL A 48 -6.14 4.40 -5.21
N SER A 49 -7.28 4.18 -5.86
CA SER A 49 -8.51 3.75 -5.18
C SER A 49 -8.50 2.22 -5.03
N MET A 50 -8.70 1.73 -3.80
CA MET A 50 -8.45 0.34 -3.44
C MET A 50 -9.52 -0.22 -2.50
N ALA A 51 -9.63 -1.55 -2.55
CA ALA A 51 -10.33 -2.38 -1.58
C ALA A 51 -9.40 -3.47 -1.05
N TRP A 52 -8.26 -3.05 -0.50
CA TRP A 52 -7.22 -3.92 0.00
C TRP A 52 -7.61 -4.52 1.35
N VAL A 53 -7.44 -5.83 1.47
CA VAL A 53 -7.81 -6.63 2.64
C VAL A 53 -6.58 -6.79 3.55
N SER A 54 -6.77 -6.65 4.86
CA SER A 54 -5.72 -6.91 5.84
C SER A 54 -5.47 -8.42 6.00
N ARG A 55 -4.27 -8.77 6.45
CA ARG A 55 -3.90 -10.15 6.76
C ARG A 55 -4.09 -10.51 8.23
N GLU A 56 -4.40 -9.52 9.07
CA GLU A 56 -4.64 -9.70 10.48
C GLU A 56 -6.01 -10.32 10.77
N GLU A 57 -6.15 -10.95 11.93
CA GLU A 57 -7.42 -11.49 12.39
C GLU A 57 -8.42 -10.36 12.65
N ARG A 58 -9.68 -10.55 12.21
CA ARG A 58 -10.76 -9.56 12.42
C ARG A 58 -10.86 -9.09 13.87
N SER A 59 -10.77 -10.02 14.83
CA SER A 59 -10.99 -9.71 16.24
C SER A 59 -9.91 -8.80 16.84
N SER A 60 -8.66 -8.92 16.40
CA SER A 60 -7.57 -8.02 16.80
C SER A 60 -7.63 -6.72 16.03
N PHE A 61 -7.85 -6.80 14.72
CA PHE A 61 -7.79 -5.66 13.80
C PHE A 61 -8.81 -4.57 14.14
N THR A 62 -10.03 -4.95 14.55
CA THR A 62 -11.08 -3.98 14.85
C THR A 62 -10.94 -3.30 16.21
N ARG A 63 -9.96 -3.69 17.04
CA ARG A 63 -9.79 -3.13 18.40
C ARG A 63 -8.99 -1.85 18.44
N THR A 64 -8.19 -1.58 17.41
CA THR A 64 -7.37 -0.36 17.29
C THR A 64 -7.67 0.37 15.97
N PRO A 65 -8.91 0.88 15.78
CA PRO A 65 -9.34 1.46 14.51
C PRO A 65 -8.54 2.72 14.13
N GLU A 66 -8.04 3.47 15.10
CA GLU A 66 -7.21 4.67 14.91
C GLU A 66 -5.78 4.35 14.49
N GLU A 67 -5.28 3.14 14.78
CA GLU A 67 -3.93 2.74 14.40
C GLU A 67 -3.88 2.35 12.92
N PRO A 68 -2.93 2.87 12.14
CA PRO A 68 -2.74 2.42 10.76
C PRO A 68 -2.21 0.99 10.68
N ASP A 69 -2.53 0.27 9.60
CA ASP A 69 -1.92 -1.00 9.23
C ASP A 69 -0.58 -0.74 8.52
N MET A 70 0.48 -0.63 9.33
CA MET A 70 1.82 -0.29 8.85
C MET A 70 2.46 -1.39 7.99
N GLU A 71 2.06 -2.66 8.16
CA GLU A 71 2.53 -3.75 7.31
C GLU A 71 2.00 -3.55 5.88
N THR A 72 0.70 -3.26 5.76
CA THR A 72 0.05 -3.01 4.47
C THR A 72 0.61 -1.74 3.81
N LEU A 73 0.78 -0.65 4.55
CA LEU A 73 1.38 0.58 4.00
C LEU A 73 2.80 0.33 3.48
N THR A 74 3.62 -0.38 4.28
CA THR A 74 5.00 -0.73 3.90
C THR A 74 5.01 -1.56 2.62
N TYR A 75 4.10 -2.53 2.52
CA TYR A 75 3.95 -3.34 1.32
C TYR A 75 3.62 -2.48 0.08
N TRP A 76 2.69 -1.52 0.19
CA TRP A 76 2.38 -0.62 -0.94
C TRP A 76 3.58 0.23 -1.35
N VAL A 77 4.33 0.76 -0.38
CA VAL A 77 5.55 1.53 -0.66
C VAL A 77 6.63 0.66 -1.32
N GLN A 78 6.78 -0.60 -0.90
CA GLN A 78 7.68 -1.56 -1.55
C GLN A 78 7.29 -1.82 -3.03
N ARG A 79 6.01 -1.74 -3.39
CA ARG A 79 5.58 -1.85 -4.80
C ARG A 79 6.01 -0.67 -5.66
N LEU A 80 6.35 0.46 -5.04
CA LEU A 80 6.85 1.68 -5.69
C LEU A 80 8.38 1.77 -5.67
N GLU A 81 9.08 0.69 -5.32
CA GLU A 81 10.54 0.68 -5.22
C GLU A 81 11.26 1.20 -6.48
N PRO A 82 10.84 0.89 -7.72
CA PRO A 82 11.48 1.46 -8.91
C PRO A 82 11.38 2.99 -8.96
N VAL A 83 10.26 3.56 -8.48
CA VAL A 83 10.06 5.02 -8.45
C VAL A 83 10.94 5.66 -7.38
N ILE A 84 11.05 5.03 -6.22
CA ILE A 84 11.94 5.49 -5.15
C ILE A 84 13.39 5.48 -5.63
N ARG A 85 13.83 4.38 -6.25
CA ARG A 85 15.19 4.23 -6.79
C ARG A 85 15.51 5.10 -7.99
N ALA A 86 14.51 5.63 -8.69
CA ALA A 86 14.73 6.57 -9.77
C ALA A 86 15.26 7.93 -9.27
N GLU A 87 15.20 8.20 -7.95
CA GLU A 87 15.79 9.37 -7.29
C GLU A 87 15.44 10.70 -7.98
N ARG A 88 14.19 10.83 -8.46
CA ARG A 88 13.74 12.02 -9.18
C ARG A 88 13.90 13.28 -8.33
N GLU A 89 14.34 14.36 -8.97
CA GLU A 89 14.43 15.69 -8.36
C GLU A 89 13.03 16.25 -8.05
N ASN A 90 12.09 16.05 -8.97
CA ASN A 90 10.70 16.48 -8.79
C ASN A 90 9.97 15.50 -7.86
N GLU A 91 9.26 16.07 -6.89
CA GLU A 91 8.43 15.29 -5.98
C GLU A 91 7.22 14.71 -6.71
N MET A 92 6.99 13.41 -6.49
CA MET A 92 5.79 12.72 -6.91
C MET A 92 4.87 12.49 -5.70
N ILE A 93 3.61 12.89 -5.81
CA ILE A 93 2.61 12.66 -4.77
C ILE A 93 1.87 11.35 -5.05
N VAL A 94 1.73 10.51 -4.03
CA VAL A 94 0.95 9.27 -4.08
C VAL A 94 -0.16 9.32 -3.06
N VAL A 95 -1.39 9.11 -3.51
CA VAL A 95 -2.59 9.10 -2.67
C VAL A 95 -3.18 7.70 -2.67
N PHE A 96 -3.15 7.04 -1.52
CA PHE A 96 -3.82 5.77 -1.29
C PHE A 96 -5.20 6.03 -0.69
N CYS A 97 -6.25 5.67 -1.43
CA CYS A 97 -7.64 5.75 -0.99
C CYS A 97 -8.19 4.34 -0.85
N ASN A 98 -8.06 3.78 0.34
CA ASN A 98 -8.48 2.41 0.62
C ASN A 98 -9.70 2.40 1.54
N ARG A 99 -10.71 1.60 1.20
CA ARG A 99 -11.88 1.43 2.08
C ARG A 99 -11.47 0.78 3.41
N CYS A 100 -12.26 1.01 4.45
CA CYS A 100 -12.15 0.36 5.75
C CYS A 100 -13.45 -0.40 6.08
N GLY A 101 -13.44 -1.14 7.18
CA GLY A 101 -14.59 -1.92 7.65
C GLY A 101 -14.54 -3.38 7.20
N VAL A 102 -15.66 -4.07 7.37
CA VAL A 102 -15.75 -5.51 7.15
C VAL A 102 -16.98 -5.85 6.32
N GLU A 103 -16.80 -6.70 5.31
CA GLU A 103 -17.86 -7.22 4.46
C GLU A 103 -17.69 -8.75 4.39
N ASP A 104 -18.69 -9.50 4.82
CA ASP A 104 -18.62 -10.94 5.03
C ASP A 104 -17.39 -11.35 5.86
N ASP A 105 -16.47 -12.11 5.26
CA ASP A 105 -15.21 -12.58 5.84
C ASP A 105 -14.01 -11.65 5.54
N ALA A 106 -14.19 -10.60 4.74
CA ALA A 106 -13.12 -9.71 4.29
C ALA A 106 -13.00 -8.46 5.17
N VAL A 107 -11.84 -8.30 5.83
CA VAL A 107 -11.49 -7.12 6.64
C VAL A 107 -10.65 -6.16 5.80
N TYR A 108 -11.18 -5.00 5.47
CA TYR A 108 -10.44 -4.00 4.69
C TYR A 108 -9.47 -3.22 5.55
N SER A 109 -8.26 -3.00 5.03
CA SER A 109 -7.14 -2.50 5.83
C SER A 109 -7.21 -1.00 6.15
N GLY A 110 -8.17 -0.25 5.59
CA GLY A 110 -8.23 1.20 5.72
C GLY A 110 -6.87 1.81 5.40
N THR A 111 -6.31 2.61 6.31
CA THR A 111 -4.92 3.09 6.21
C THR A 111 -4.70 3.95 4.95
N SER A 112 -5.69 4.77 4.61
CA SER A 112 -5.56 5.73 3.53
C SER A 112 -4.45 6.73 3.86
N ALA A 113 -3.64 7.11 2.88
CA ALA A 113 -2.41 7.88 3.10
C ALA A 113 -2.07 8.79 1.93
N VAL A 114 -1.38 9.90 2.23
CA VAL A 114 -0.76 10.78 1.23
C VAL A 114 0.75 10.79 1.45
N LEU A 115 1.48 10.40 0.41
CA LEU A 115 2.93 10.28 0.42
C LEU A 115 3.56 11.22 -0.62
N GLY A 116 4.78 11.67 -0.34
CA GLY A 116 5.66 12.30 -1.31
C GLY A 116 6.89 11.44 -1.54
N ILE A 117 7.31 11.29 -2.79
CA ILE A 117 8.55 10.59 -3.16
C ILE A 117 9.45 11.59 -3.89
N ARG A 118 10.62 11.86 -3.31
CA ARG A 118 11.64 12.76 -3.89
C ARG A 118 13.04 12.31 -3.47
N GLY A 119 13.98 12.24 -4.42
CA GLY A 119 15.38 11.95 -4.14
C GLY A 119 15.62 10.64 -3.36
N GLY A 120 14.82 9.60 -3.63
CA GLY A 120 14.92 8.33 -2.92
C GLY A 120 14.30 8.29 -1.53
N GLU A 121 13.74 9.39 -1.06
CA GLU A 121 13.05 9.48 0.23
C GLU A 121 11.54 9.40 0.06
N VAL A 122 10.87 8.82 1.07
CA VAL A 122 9.42 8.73 1.15
C VAL A 122 8.94 9.55 2.34
N SER A 123 8.25 10.65 2.06
CA SER A 123 7.61 11.56 3.01
C SER A 123 6.15 11.17 3.20
N VAL A 124 5.62 11.36 4.41
CA VAL A 124 4.21 11.09 4.74
C VAL A 124 3.56 12.39 5.17
N TYR A 125 2.54 12.83 4.43
CA TYR A 125 1.79 14.07 4.66
C TYR A 125 0.51 13.82 5.45
N GLY A 126 -0.12 12.65 5.25
CA GLY A 126 -1.31 12.26 5.98
C GLY A 126 -1.46 10.75 6.03
N LEU A 127 -2.05 10.26 7.11
CA LEU A 127 -2.28 8.84 7.36
C LEU A 127 -3.52 8.68 8.23
N LEU A 128 -4.49 7.89 7.76
CA LEU A 128 -5.65 7.51 8.55
C LEU A 128 -5.43 6.15 9.22
N GLY A 129 -6.19 5.91 10.29
CA GLY A 129 -6.25 4.61 10.94
C GLY A 129 -6.89 3.54 10.06
N ARG A 130 -6.69 2.28 10.46
CA ARG A 130 -7.20 1.10 9.75
C ARG A 130 -8.74 0.99 9.72
N GLY A 131 -9.42 1.61 10.68
CA GLY A 131 -10.88 1.58 10.84
C GLY A 131 -11.56 2.95 10.73
N VAL A 132 -10.82 4.01 10.39
CA VAL A 132 -11.33 5.39 10.39
C VAL A 132 -12.10 5.69 9.09
N GLN A 133 -13.31 6.26 9.21
CA GLN A 133 -14.15 6.70 8.10
C GLN A 133 -14.16 8.23 8.00
N GLU A 134 -13.10 8.80 7.44
CA GLU A 134 -12.93 10.25 7.35
C GLU A 134 -12.34 10.70 6.01
N MET A 135 -12.43 12.01 5.76
CA MET A 135 -11.79 12.66 4.62
C MET A 135 -10.41 13.17 5.04
N LEU A 136 -9.35 12.52 4.54
CA LEU A 136 -7.98 12.99 4.73
C LEU A 136 -7.71 14.20 3.81
N VAL A 137 -7.48 15.36 4.41
CA VAL A 137 -7.10 16.59 3.71
C VAL A 137 -5.71 17.00 4.17
N VAL A 138 -4.79 17.22 3.23
CA VAL A 138 -3.41 17.61 3.50
C VAL A 138 -2.99 18.73 2.56
N ASP A 139 -2.15 19.64 3.04
CA ASP A 139 -1.40 20.58 2.19
C ASP A 139 0.01 20.02 2.00
N THR A 140 0.37 19.68 0.76
CA THR A 140 1.70 19.14 0.44
C THR A 140 2.78 20.23 0.33
N GLY A 141 2.40 21.51 0.44
CA GLY A 141 3.33 22.62 0.62
C GLY A 141 3.91 22.72 2.04
N ASP A 142 3.23 22.13 3.03
CA ASP A 142 3.71 22.06 4.40
C ASP A 142 4.78 20.98 4.60
N ALA A 143 5.45 20.99 5.76
CA ALA A 143 6.40 19.94 6.09
C ALA A 143 5.69 18.60 6.32
N PRO A 144 6.22 17.47 5.80
CA PRO A 144 5.64 16.15 6.06
C PRO A 144 5.78 15.80 7.54
N PHE A 145 4.78 15.12 8.10
CA PHE A 145 4.78 14.79 9.52
C PHE A 145 5.64 13.56 9.85
N ALA A 146 5.98 12.74 8.86
CA ALA A 146 6.86 11.60 9.03
C ALA A 146 7.63 11.27 7.75
N LYS A 147 8.68 10.45 7.89
CA LYS A 147 9.39 9.82 6.78
C LYS A 147 9.42 8.31 6.96
N LEU A 148 9.32 7.59 5.84
CA LEU A 148 9.50 6.15 5.75
C LEU A 148 10.94 5.88 5.28
N LEU A 149 11.79 5.44 6.20
CA LEU A 149 13.20 5.17 5.90
C LEU A 149 13.38 3.71 5.51
N ASN A 150 13.90 3.43 4.31
CA ASN A 150 14.28 2.08 3.93
C ASN A 150 15.57 1.68 4.67
N ARG A 151 15.48 0.70 5.57
CA ARG A 151 16.66 0.08 6.16
C ARG A 151 16.97 -1.20 5.39
N PRO A 152 18.05 -1.24 4.59
CA PRO A 152 18.52 -2.49 4.05
C PRO A 152 18.99 -3.37 5.23
N GLU A 153 18.44 -4.58 5.34
CA GLU A 153 18.98 -5.61 6.22
C GLU A 153 20.46 -5.84 5.85
N PRO A 154 21.38 -5.96 6.83
CA PRO A 154 22.76 -6.31 6.52
C PRO A 154 22.78 -7.64 5.76
N VAL A 155 23.43 -7.66 4.60
CA VAL A 155 23.62 -8.87 3.81
C VAL A 155 24.49 -9.81 4.65
N GLU A 156 23.86 -10.76 5.34
CA GLU A 156 24.59 -11.83 6.00
C GLU A 156 25.34 -12.60 4.90
N SER A 157 26.67 -12.54 4.92
CA SER A 157 27.53 -13.17 3.92
C SER A 157 27.36 -14.68 4.00
N ALA A 158 26.44 -15.23 3.23
CA ALA A 158 26.24 -16.67 3.13
C ALA A 158 27.44 -17.33 2.41
N PRO A 159 27.89 -18.52 2.85
CA PRO A 159 28.92 -19.30 2.15
C PRO A 159 28.43 -19.77 0.77
N PRO A 160 29.34 -20.12 -0.16
CA PRO A 160 28.96 -20.30 -1.55
C PRO A 160 28.14 -21.57 -1.79
N ALA A 161 27.17 -21.42 -2.68
CA ALA A 161 26.42 -22.44 -3.42
C ALA A 161 25.37 -23.27 -2.67
N THR A 162 24.14 -22.74 -2.63
CA THR A 162 22.96 -23.35 -3.29
C THR A 162 21.92 -22.25 -3.48
N ALA A 163 21.60 -21.93 -4.74
CA ALA A 163 20.68 -20.84 -5.08
C ALA A 163 19.24 -21.16 -4.64
N SER A 164 18.79 -20.49 -3.59
CA SER A 164 17.38 -20.13 -3.38
C SER A 164 17.33 -18.60 -3.40
N PRO A 165 16.38 -17.95 -4.10
CA PRO A 165 16.37 -16.50 -4.22
C PRO A 165 16.14 -15.89 -2.84
N VAL A 166 17.15 -15.18 -2.34
CA VAL A 166 17.07 -14.39 -1.12
C VAL A 166 16.03 -13.31 -1.35
N LYS A 167 14.90 -13.39 -0.62
CA LYS A 167 13.93 -12.29 -0.53
C LYS A 167 14.65 -11.13 0.15
N SER A 168 15.11 -10.14 -0.60
CA SER A 168 15.60 -8.88 -0.03
C SER A 168 14.40 -8.13 0.57
N ARG A 169 14.03 -8.45 1.81
CA ARG A 169 13.06 -7.70 2.59
C ARG A 169 13.76 -6.46 3.13
N GLY A 170 13.68 -5.34 2.41
CA GLY A 170 13.99 -4.03 3.00
C GLY A 170 12.90 -3.68 4.01
N THR A 171 13.28 -3.38 5.25
CA THR A 171 12.34 -3.00 6.31
C THR A 171 12.23 -1.48 6.32
N PHE A 172 11.03 -0.94 6.10
CA PHE A 172 10.81 0.50 6.26
C PHE A 172 10.57 0.84 7.73
N VAL A 173 11.27 1.85 8.24
CA VAL A 173 11.09 2.37 9.60
C VAL A 173 10.42 3.73 9.53
N PHE A 174 9.25 3.84 10.16
CA PHE A 174 8.51 5.08 10.27
C PHE A 174 9.15 6.01 11.30
N HIS A 175 9.58 7.19 10.86
CA HIS A 175 10.13 8.22 11.72
C HIS A 175 9.24 9.45 11.68
N VAL A 176 8.61 9.75 12.81
CA VAL A 176 7.86 11.00 13.01
C VAL A 176 8.87 12.16 13.00
N ALA A 177 8.56 13.23 12.27
CA ALA A 177 9.37 14.43 12.26
C ALA A 177 9.36 15.05 13.67
N ARG A 178 10.54 15.50 14.13
CA ARG A 178 10.78 15.92 15.52
C ARG A 178 9.93 17.11 16.02
N ASN A 179 9.07 17.69 15.17
CA ASN A 179 8.25 18.88 15.46
C ASN A 179 6.78 18.73 15.03
N SER A 180 6.27 17.54 14.75
CA SER A 180 4.89 17.37 14.29
C SER A 180 3.89 17.32 15.45
N PRO A 181 2.87 18.20 15.48
CA PRO A 181 1.81 18.17 16.49
C PRO A 181 0.78 17.10 16.08
N VAL A 182 1.14 15.82 16.14
CA VAL A 182 0.15 14.76 15.93
C VAL A 182 -0.46 14.42 17.28
N ILE A 183 -1.62 15.03 17.54
CA ILE A 183 -2.51 14.60 18.61
C ILE A 183 -3.22 13.34 18.09
N PHE A 184 -2.89 12.19 18.66
CA PHE A 184 -3.85 11.07 18.68
C PHE A 184 -4.99 11.53 19.60
N ALA A 185 -6.12 11.90 19.01
CA ALA A 185 -7.34 12.25 19.72
C ALA A 185 -8.40 11.19 19.39
#